data_AF-A0A921MDJ3-F1
#
_entry.id   AF-A0A921MDJ3-F1
#
_cell.length_a   1.000
_cell.length_b   1.000
_cell.length_c   1.000
_cell.angle_alpha   90.00
_cell.angle_beta   90.00
_cell.angle_gamma   90.00
#
_symmetry.space_group_name_H-M   'P 1'
#
loop_
_entity.id
_entity.type
_entity.pdbx_description
1 polymer ?
#
loop_
_entity_poly.entity_id
_entity_poly.type
_entity_poly.pdbx_seq_one_letter_code
_entity_poly.pdbx_strand_id
1 'polypeptide(L)'
;MHGAGDGSTGRDAVTGDGARTGETGPQVSGGAGPGRPRIQETADRAVAQLLAVAGDRVDDRAFATRALAERTGFSQTVVSRAVRRIADGVDGPDGAAAAEVDEIPAERVEEPLLLAGLELDGGVCRAEFLNAPQDVQIRWTRRHLRHRAALLATLRIRGATLPEGLPGRLAHAVEIPVDLLEALARADADASVAWRIGAVEPGVTRGAEETGGSAEAGGSVAAADQSTAWLPRAGVSVTEQLAVRLRDAIMVSDLRPGDRLSVARCARLLEVPRSVASDVLRRMVDDELLDGAGGEVRIPRASPDDVIELYAARMLLGDVLLRAAATRPRARLLRARQVLGLIEDAVAAGTNVGDADLRFQQEVARASGLEQTVRLFESSTVRVQMLIALLGMDYARAGRSILADDRRILAALVAGDAGAAVEAWHRKTDAAVRHMHGRARHTAFDVELWRRLTAL
;
A
#
# COMPACT_ATOMS: atom_id res chain seq x y z
N MET A 1 -38.22 40.98 -33.68
CA MET A 1 -37.49 41.01 -34.96
C MET A 1 -37.20 42.47 -35.28
N HIS A 2 -36.03 42.97 -34.88
CA HIS A 2 -35.47 44.28 -35.26
C HIS A 2 -33.94 44.15 -35.16
N GLY A 3 -33.26 44.14 -36.30
CA GLY A 3 -31.84 44.54 -36.41
C GLY A 3 -31.77 46.05 -36.62
N ALA A 4 -30.66 46.71 -36.90
CA ALA A 4 -29.22 46.44 -36.90
C ALA A 4 -28.55 47.78 -37.32
N GLY A 5 -27.26 47.96 -37.02
CA GLY A 5 -26.36 48.89 -37.72
C GLY A 5 -26.29 50.30 -37.13
N ASP A 6 -25.21 50.75 -36.47
CA ASP A 6 -23.79 50.91 -36.84
C ASP A 6 -23.48 52.29 -37.47
N GLY A 7 -22.39 52.90 -36.98
CA GLY A 7 -21.85 54.21 -37.34
C GLY A 7 -20.53 54.40 -36.57
N SER A 8 -19.38 54.20 -37.21
CA SER A 8 -18.66 55.12 -38.09
C SER A 8 -17.58 55.95 -37.37
N THR A 9 -16.33 55.62 -37.73
CA THR A 9 -15.18 56.50 -38.03
C THR A 9 -14.53 57.34 -36.94
N GLY A 10 -13.23 57.09 -36.73
CA GLY A 10 -12.32 57.97 -36.02
C GLY A 10 -11.51 58.90 -36.92
N ARG A 11 -10.75 59.77 -36.26
CA ARG A 11 -9.45 60.36 -36.65
C ARG A 11 -9.00 61.30 -35.53
N ASP A 12 -7.77 61.12 -35.03
CA ASP A 12 -6.69 62.10 -35.21
C ASP A 12 -5.46 61.74 -34.37
N ALA A 13 -4.30 61.95 -35.00
CA ALA A 13 -2.97 61.71 -34.48
C ALA A 13 -2.37 63.00 -33.92
N VAL A 14 -1.57 62.90 -32.85
CA VAL A 14 -0.53 63.90 -32.54
C VAL A 14 0.74 63.19 -32.03
N THR A 15 1.83 63.66 -32.60
CA THR A 15 3.26 63.32 -32.52
C THR A 15 3.99 63.87 -31.29
N GLY A 16 5.17 63.30 -30.97
CA GLY A 16 6.25 63.93 -30.18
C GLY A 16 6.85 62.96 -29.15
N ASP A 17 7.94 62.25 -29.44
CA ASP A 17 9.36 62.68 -29.39
C ASP A 17 9.99 62.53 -27.99
N GLY A 18 11.27 62.12 -27.93
CA GLY A 18 12.08 62.21 -26.72
C GLY A 18 12.79 60.92 -26.29
N ALA A 19 14.04 60.79 -26.73
CA ALA A 19 14.94 59.69 -26.44
C ALA A 19 15.50 59.65 -25.00
N ARG A 20 15.87 58.41 -24.62
CA ARG A 20 16.89 57.93 -23.66
C ARG A 20 17.77 58.96 -22.95
N THR A 21 17.90 58.79 -21.62
CA THR A 21 19.11 58.50 -20.79
C THR A 21 18.64 58.62 -19.33
N GLY A 22 18.77 57.69 -18.40
CA GLY A 22 19.77 56.63 -18.24
C GLY A 22 20.84 57.06 -17.25
N GLU A 23 20.50 57.41 -16.00
CA GLU A 23 21.44 57.45 -14.88
C GLU A 23 20.72 57.46 -13.52
N THR A 24 21.39 56.85 -12.55
CA THR A 24 20.91 56.17 -11.34
C THR A 24 20.71 57.06 -10.11
N GLY A 25 19.61 56.85 -9.39
CA GLY A 25 19.41 57.22 -7.98
C GLY A 25 18.58 56.13 -7.28
N PRO A 26 18.81 55.83 -5.98
CA PRO A 26 18.32 54.62 -5.36
C PRO A 26 16.82 54.70 -5.09
N GLN A 27 16.01 54.07 -5.93
CA GLN A 27 14.61 53.83 -5.59
C GLN A 27 14.51 52.68 -4.60
N VAL A 28 14.46 53.05 -3.33
CA VAL A 28 13.75 52.30 -2.31
C VAL A 28 12.29 52.19 -2.76
N SER A 29 11.91 51.05 -3.34
CA SER A 29 10.52 50.68 -3.60
C SER A 29 10.47 49.17 -3.84
N GLY A 30 9.62 48.37 -3.24
CA GLY A 30 8.61 48.64 -2.23
C GLY A 30 8.35 47.35 -1.49
N GLY A 31 8.07 47.47 -0.19
CA GLY A 31 7.52 46.37 0.57
C GLY A 31 6.27 45.84 -0.13
N ALA A 32 6.32 44.59 -0.56
CA ALA A 32 5.15 43.88 -1.01
C ALA A 32 4.25 43.68 0.21
N GLY A 33 3.21 44.51 0.33
CA GLY A 33 2.06 44.17 1.17
C GLY A 33 1.47 42.82 0.73
N PRO A 34 0.70 42.13 1.60
CA PRO A 34 0.22 40.78 1.33
C PRO A 34 -0.82 40.83 0.21
N GLY A 35 -0.36 40.72 -1.04
CA GLY A 35 -1.19 40.58 -2.22
C GLY A 35 -1.91 39.24 -2.19
N ARG A 36 -3.08 39.17 -2.84
CA ARG A 36 -3.83 37.93 -3.04
C ARG A 36 -2.87 36.85 -3.59
N PRO A 37 -2.77 35.66 -2.95
CA PRO A 37 -1.82 34.65 -3.37
C PRO A 37 -2.00 34.30 -4.84
N ARG A 38 -0.89 34.04 -5.56
CA ARG A 38 -0.97 33.65 -6.97
C ARG A 38 -1.75 32.33 -7.07
N ILE A 39 -2.49 32.15 -8.17
CA ILE A 39 -3.31 30.94 -8.40
C ILE A 39 -2.47 29.66 -8.22
N GLN A 40 -1.23 29.67 -8.71
CA GLN A 40 -0.32 28.53 -8.58
C GLN A 40 0.10 28.27 -7.13
N GLU A 41 0.40 29.30 -6.33
CA GLU A 41 0.76 29.13 -4.91
C GLU A 41 -0.39 28.55 -4.09
N THR A 42 -1.62 28.95 -4.42
CA THR A 42 -2.82 28.41 -3.79
C THR A 42 -3.03 26.95 -4.19
N ALA A 43 -2.79 26.61 -5.45
CA ALA A 43 -2.84 25.24 -5.94
C ALA A 43 -1.74 24.37 -5.32
N ASP A 44 -0.51 24.86 -5.22
CA ASP A 44 0.62 24.16 -4.59
C ASP A 44 0.26 23.80 -3.14
N ARG A 45 -0.30 24.74 -2.37
CA ARG A 45 -0.74 24.48 -0.98
C ARG A 45 -1.89 23.48 -0.90
N ALA A 46 -2.93 23.63 -1.72
CA ALA A 46 -4.09 22.75 -1.71
C ALA A 46 -3.72 21.31 -2.12
N VAL A 47 -2.87 21.16 -3.14
CA VAL A 47 -2.37 19.87 -3.60
C VAL A 47 -1.45 19.23 -2.56
N ALA A 48 -0.55 20.01 -1.93
CA ALA A 48 0.30 19.52 -0.85
C ALA A 48 -0.52 18.98 0.33
N GLN A 49 -1.56 19.69 0.77
CA GLN A 49 -2.46 19.24 1.83
C GLN A 49 -3.15 17.92 1.51
N LEU A 50 -3.61 17.75 0.27
CA LEU A 50 -4.23 16.50 -0.17
C LEU A 50 -3.23 15.36 -0.23
N LEU A 51 -2.04 15.59 -0.81
CA LEU A 51 -1.01 14.56 -0.94
C LEU A 51 -0.40 14.15 0.41
N ALA A 52 -0.27 15.09 1.34
CA ALA A 52 0.37 14.84 2.63
C ALA A 52 -0.36 13.79 3.49
N VAL A 53 -1.69 13.71 3.33
CA VAL A 53 -2.56 12.75 4.02
C VAL A 53 -2.89 11.53 3.17
N ALA A 54 -2.33 11.44 1.96
CA ALA A 54 -2.63 10.34 1.04
C ALA A 54 -2.11 9.01 1.59
N GLY A 55 -0.89 8.99 2.13
CA GLY A 55 -0.23 7.79 2.60
C GLY A 55 -0.13 6.76 1.48
N ASP A 56 -0.60 5.53 1.74
CA ASP A 56 -0.68 4.43 0.79
C ASP A 56 -1.65 4.66 -0.37
N ARG A 57 -2.67 5.48 -0.16
CA ARG A 57 -3.68 5.80 -1.18
C ARG A 57 -3.16 6.76 -2.26
N VAL A 58 -1.91 7.24 -2.19
CA VAL A 58 -1.35 8.16 -3.20
C VAL A 58 -1.44 7.63 -4.64
N ASP A 59 -1.51 6.31 -4.80
CA ASP A 59 -1.66 5.64 -6.09
C ASP A 59 -3.10 5.56 -6.60
N ASP A 60 -4.10 5.72 -5.73
CA ASP A 60 -5.51 5.58 -6.06
C ASP A 60 -5.97 6.59 -7.13
N ARG A 61 -7.06 6.24 -7.83
CA ARG A 61 -7.73 7.16 -8.77
C ARG A 61 -8.14 8.47 -8.11
N ALA A 62 -8.41 8.46 -6.81
CA ALA A 62 -8.76 9.66 -6.03
C ALA A 62 -7.62 10.69 -5.91
N PHE A 63 -6.38 10.28 -6.18
CA PHE A 63 -5.18 11.12 -6.19
C PHE A 63 -4.54 11.21 -7.59
N ALA A 64 -5.27 10.81 -8.63
CA ALA A 64 -4.88 11.15 -10.00
C ALA A 64 -4.98 12.66 -10.22
N THR A 65 -4.14 13.23 -11.11
CA THR A 65 -4.13 14.68 -11.42
C THR A 65 -5.53 15.21 -11.75
N ARG A 66 -6.34 14.42 -12.46
CA ARG A 66 -7.75 14.73 -12.75
C ARG A 66 -8.61 14.84 -11.49
N ALA A 67 -8.54 13.86 -10.60
CA ALA A 67 -9.34 13.86 -9.37
C ALA A 67 -8.88 14.96 -8.40
N LEU A 68 -7.58 15.25 -8.34
CA LEU A 68 -7.04 16.39 -7.58
C LEU A 68 -7.53 17.73 -8.14
N ALA A 69 -7.59 17.88 -9.46
CA ALA A 69 -8.18 19.06 -10.11
C ALA A 69 -9.67 19.23 -9.78
N GLU A 70 -10.45 18.15 -9.86
CA GLU A 70 -11.87 18.17 -9.50
C GLU A 70 -12.09 18.53 -8.02
N ARG A 71 -11.26 18.00 -7.11
CA ARG A 71 -11.35 18.26 -5.66
C ARG A 71 -10.88 19.65 -5.24
N THR A 72 -9.88 20.20 -5.91
CA THR A 72 -9.31 21.52 -5.58
C THR A 72 -9.97 22.67 -6.34
N GLY A 73 -10.71 22.38 -7.42
CA GLY A 73 -11.32 23.38 -8.29
C GLY A 73 -10.35 24.06 -9.26
N PHE A 74 -9.09 23.62 -9.32
CA PHE A 74 -8.10 24.12 -10.28
C PHE A 74 -8.10 23.30 -11.58
N SER A 75 -7.52 23.86 -12.66
CA SER A 75 -7.35 23.11 -13.90
C SER A 75 -6.33 21.98 -13.74
N GLN A 76 -6.47 20.92 -14.55
CA GLN A 76 -5.54 19.78 -14.52
C GLN A 76 -4.10 20.20 -14.79
N THR A 77 -3.86 21.19 -15.65
CA THR A 77 -2.51 21.72 -15.93
C THR A 77 -1.92 22.42 -14.70
N VAL A 78 -2.71 23.21 -13.97
CA VAL A 78 -2.26 23.90 -12.74
C VAL A 78 -1.94 22.89 -11.63
N VAL A 79 -2.76 21.84 -11.49
CA VAL A 79 -2.50 20.75 -10.54
C VAL A 79 -1.31 19.89 -10.94
N SER A 80 -1.15 19.58 -12.23
CA SER A 80 0.02 18.85 -12.74
C SER A 80 1.32 19.60 -12.41
N ARG A 81 1.33 20.92 -12.66
CA ARG A 81 2.44 21.80 -12.31
C ARG A 81 2.69 21.87 -10.81
N ALA A 82 1.63 21.89 -10.00
CA ALA A 82 1.75 21.88 -8.55
C ALA A 82 2.42 20.59 -8.04
N VAL A 83 1.97 19.42 -8.50
CA VAL A 83 2.60 18.13 -8.14
C VAL A 83 4.10 18.13 -8.48
N ARG A 84 4.46 18.61 -9.66
CA ARG A 84 5.87 18.67 -10.08
C ARG A 84 6.70 19.63 -9.23
N ARG A 85 6.21 20.86 -9.00
CA ARG A 85 6.90 21.85 -8.15
C ARG A 85 7.13 21.32 -6.74
N ILE A 86 6.14 20.63 -6.17
CA ILE A 86 6.28 19.99 -4.86
C ILE A 86 7.35 18.89 -4.92
N ALA A 87 7.31 18.01 -5.94
CA ALA A 87 8.27 16.92 -6.13
C ALA A 87 9.72 17.40 -6.31
N ASP A 88 9.90 18.55 -6.96
CA ASP A 88 11.22 19.17 -7.19
C ASP A 88 11.69 20.00 -5.99
N GLY A 89 10.90 20.07 -4.91
CA GLY A 89 11.26 20.83 -3.73
C GLY A 89 11.26 22.34 -3.95
N VAL A 90 10.52 22.82 -4.95
CA VAL A 90 10.46 24.24 -5.28
C VAL A 90 9.48 24.97 -4.35
N ASP A 91 9.96 25.99 -3.63
CA ASP A 91 9.14 26.84 -2.75
C ASP A 91 8.96 28.25 -3.34
N GLY A 92 7.77 28.85 -3.13
CA GLY A 92 7.54 30.27 -3.33
C GLY A 92 7.60 30.80 -4.79
N PRO A 93 7.55 32.14 -4.94
CA PRO A 93 7.38 32.82 -6.23
C PRO A 93 8.60 32.74 -7.18
N ASP A 94 9.80 32.43 -6.66
CA ASP A 94 11.06 32.44 -7.44
C ASP A 94 11.34 31.12 -8.19
N GLY A 95 10.59 30.07 -7.91
CA GLY A 95 10.70 28.78 -8.57
C GLY A 95 10.02 28.65 -9.94
N ALA A 96 9.54 29.75 -10.51
CA ALA A 96 8.69 29.75 -11.70
C ALA A 96 9.42 29.33 -13.00
N ALA A 97 10.75 29.51 -13.06
CA ALA A 97 11.53 29.32 -14.29
C ALA A 97 11.93 27.86 -14.59
N ALA A 98 11.91 26.95 -13.61
CA ALA A 98 12.45 25.58 -13.77
C ALA A 98 11.43 24.55 -14.32
N ALA A 99 10.15 24.91 -14.46
CA ALA A 99 9.05 23.95 -14.68
C ALA A 99 8.31 24.12 -16.02
N GLU A 100 8.90 24.78 -17.02
CA GLU A 100 8.23 25.03 -18.31
C GLU A 100 8.22 23.83 -19.27
N VAL A 101 8.96 22.75 -18.98
CA VAL A 101 8.97 21.55 -19.83
C VAL A 101 7.89 20.59 -19.36
N ASP A 102 6.77 20.47 -20.07
CA ASP A 102 5.62 19.61 -19.70
C ASP A 102 5.91 18.09 -19.84
N GLU A 103 7.07 17.73 -20.37
CA GLU A 103 7.50 16.35 -20.58
C GLU A 103 8.25 15.78 -19.38
N ILE A 104 7.94 14.52 -19.05
CA ILE A 104 8.69 13.72 -18.07
C ILE A 104 9.96 13.25 -18.80
N PRO A 105 11.17 13.57 -18.32
CA PRO A 105 12.40 13.13 -18.98
C PRO A 105 12.42 11.59 -19.06
N ALA A 106 12.60 11.06 -20.28
CA ALA A 106 12.84 9.64 -20.49
C ALA A 106 14.32 9.24 -20.24
N GLU A 107 15.10 10.17 -19.69
CA GLU A 107 16.54 10.04 -19.54
C GLU A 107 16.94 9.07 -18.43
N ARG A 108 18.04 8.36 -18.72
CA ARG A 108 18.67 7.42 -17.80
C ARG A 108 19.33 8.21 -16.68
N VAL A 109 18.94 7.95 -15.44
CA VAL A 109 19.60 8.54 -14.27
C VAL A 109 20.97 7.91 -14.14
N GLU A 110 22.01 8.72 -14.32
CA GLU A 110 23.37 8.36 -13.95
C GLU A 110 23.39 8.32 -12.41
N GLU A 111 23.64 7.14 -11.82
CA GLU A 111 23.68 6.91 -10.36
C GLU A 111 22.30 6.89 -9.64
N PRO A 112 21.48 5.85 -9.87
CA PRO A 112 20.25 5.65 -9.11
C PRO A 112 20.52 5.42 -7.62
N LEU A 113 19.68 5.99 -6.77
CA LEU A 113 19.76 5.90 -5.30
C LEU A 113 18.59 5.11 -4.73
N LEU A 114 18.80 4.46 -3.58
CA LEU A 114 17.74 3.91 -2.74
C LEU A 114 17.61 4.78 -1.50
N LEU A 115 16.41 5.29 -1.21
CA LEU A 115 16.12 5.89 0.09
C LEU A 115 16.10 4.75 1.10
N ALA A 116 17.14 4.67 1.93
CA ALA A 116 17.40 3.57 2.85
C ALA A 116 16.84 3.78 4.25
N GLY A 117 16.67 5.03 4.63
CA GLY A 117 16.03 5.41 5.88
C GLY A 117 15.60 6.85 5.90
N LEU A 118 14.62 7.15 6.74
CA LEU A 118 14.16 8.49 7.04
C LEU A 118 13.81 8.57 8.53
N GLU A 119 14.46 9.47 9.24
CA GLU A 119 14.14 9.80 10.62
C GLU A 119 13.62 11.23 10.68
N LEU A 120 12.44 11.42 11.24
CA LEU A 120 11.84 12.72 11.50
C LEU A 120 11.61 12.83 13.00
N ASP A 121 12.37 13.67 13.69
CA ASP A 121 12.27 13.85 15.13
C ASP A 121 12.37 15.34 15.49
N GLY A 122 11.40 15.86 16.25
CA GLY A 122 11.34 17.28 16.62
C GLY A 122 11.37 18.24 15.43
N GLY A 123 10.80 17.85 14.28
CA GLY A 123 10.85 18.63 13.04
C GLY A 123 12.21 18.60 12.33
N VAL A 124 13.18 17.77 12.76
CA VAL A 124 14.44 17.56 12.03
C VAL A 124 14.33 16.29 11.21
N CYS A 125 14.46 16.41 9.89
CA CYS A 125 14.48 15.26 8.99
C CYS A 125 15.91 14.83 8.70
N ARG A 126 16.21 13.53 8.81
CA ARG A 126 17.43 12.89 8.31
C ARG A 126 17.03 11.83 7.30
N ALA A 127 17.70 11.80 6.15
CA ALA A 127 17.47 10.80 5.11
C ALA A 127 18.77 10.09 4.78
N GLU A 128 18.73 8.77 4.80
CA GLU A 128 19.85 7.89 4.43
C GLU A 128 19.61 7.36 3.02
N PHE A 129 20.64 7.40 2.18
CA PHE A 129 20.56 6.87 0.82
C PHE A 129 21.71 5.91 0.55
N LEU A 130 21.41 4.83 -0.15
CA LEU A 130 22.37 3.87 -0.66
C LEU A 130 22.43 3.95 -2.19
N ASN A 131 23.54 3.52 -2.78
CA ASN A 131 23.60 3.35 -4.22
C ASN A 131 22.69 2.18 -4.62
N ALA A 132 21.83 2.39 -5.61
CA ALA A 132 21.08 1.30 -6.17
C ALA A 132 22.02 0.37 -6.98
N PRO A 133 21.69 -0.93 -7.10
CA PRO A 133 22.41 -1.84 -7.98
C PRO A 133 22.54 -1.29 -9.40
N GLN A 134 23.70 -1.54 -10.04
CA GLN A 134 24.06 -0.94 -11.34
C GLN A 134 23.13 -1.36 -12.51
N ASP A 135 22.33 -2.40 -12.34
CA ASP A 135 21.34 -2.91 -13.29
C ASP A 135 19.96 -2.26 -13.16
N VAL A 136 19.72 -1.45 -12.12
CA VAL A 136 18.46 -0.73 -11.92
C VAL A 136 18.35 0.42 -12.90
N GLN A 137 17.36 0.37 -13.79
CA GLN A 137 16.98 1.48 -14.66
C GLN A 137 15.77 2.20 -14.08
N ILE A 138 15.89 3.52 -13.87
CA ILE A 138 14.77 4.37 -13.47
C ILE A 138 13.97 4.74 -14.72
N ARG A 139 12.69 4.38 -14.75
CA ARG A 139 11.74 4.91 -15.73
C ARG A 139 10.82 5.91 -15.03
N TRP A 140 11.06 7.19 -15.26
CA TRP A 140 10.24 8.25 -14.68
C TRP A 140 8.78 8.12 -15.13
N THR A 141 7.88 8.08 -14.15
CA THR A 141 6.44 8.06 -14.40
C THR A 141 5.74 9.10 -13.54
N ARG A 142 4.48 9.41 -13.87
CA ARG A 142 3.64 10.28 -13.04
C ARG A 142 3.49 9.76 -11.60
N ARG A 143 3.63 8.44 -11.40
CA ARG A 143 3.67 7.81 -10.08
C ARG A 143 4.87 8.26 -9.26
N HIS A 144 6.09 8.17 -9.83
CA HIS A 144 7.31 8.64 -9.16
C HIS A 144 7.20 10.11 -8.74
N LEU A 145 6.69 10.97 -9.63
CA LEU A 145 6.45 12.38 -9.32
C LEU A 145 5.45 12.57 -8.17
N ARG A 146 4.33 11.81 -8.16
CA ARG A 146 3.35 11.89 -7.07
C ARG A 146 3.91 11.41 -5.73
N HIS A 147 4.72 10.35 -5.70
CA HIS A 147 5.32 9.87 -4.45
C HIS A 147 6.34 10.87 -3.90
N ARG A 148 7.17 11.46 -4.77
CA ARG A 148 8.08 12.55 -4.40
C ARG A 148 7.33 13.76 -3.86
N ALA A 149 6.27 14.15 -4.56
CA ALA A 149 5.42 15.24 -4.12
C ALA A 149 4.76 14.93 -2.76
N ALA A 150 4.26 13.72 -2.56
CA ALA A 150 3.64 13.32 -1.30
C ALA A 150 4.64 13.36 -0.14
N LEU A 151 5.84 12.78 -0.32
CA LEU A 151 6.88 12.82 0.72
C LEU A 151 7.23 14.25 1.11
N LEU A 152 7.56 15.09 0.13
CA LEU A 152 7.95 16.47 0.38
C LEU A 152 6.80 17.32 0.92
N ALA A 153 5.56 17.06 0.48
CA ALA A 153 4.38 17.70 1.04
C ALA A 153 4.17 17.34 2.51
N THR A 154 4.29 16.05 2.87
CA THR A 154 4.13 15.61 4.26
C THR A 154 5.21 16.19 5.15
N LEU A 155 6.48 16.11 4.75
CA LEU A 155 7.59 16.68 5.52
C LEU A 155 7.41 18.19 5.74
N ARG A 156 7.01 18.94 4.69
CA ARG A 156 6.73 20.37 4.80
C ARG A 156 5.56 20.70 5.72
N ILE A 157 4.43 20.00 5.59
CA ILE A 157 3.25 20.25 6.43
C ILE A 157 3.54 19.98 7.89
N ARG A 158 4.44 19.04 8.17
CA ARG A 158 4.93 18.74 9.52
C ARG A 158 6.03 19.69 10.00
N GLY A 159 6.33 20.75 9.25
CA GLY A 159 7.34 21.74 9.61
C GLY A 159 8.77 21.18 9.62
N ALA A 160 9.03 20.10 8.88
CA ALA A 160 10.33 19.45 8.91
C ALA A 160 11.40 20.32 8.22
N THR A 161 12.52 20.53 8.91
CA THR A 161 13.75 21.04 8.34
C THR A 161 14.35 19.94 7.48
N LEU A 162 14.37 20.17 6.15
CA LEU A 162 14.86 19.20 5.18
C LEU A 162 16.40 19.26 5.09
N PRO A 163 17.09 18.11 4.97
CA PRO A 163 18.50 18.08 4.60
C PRO A 163 18.76 18.83 3.29
N GLU A 164 19.91 19.51 3.22
CA GLU A 164 20.33 20.21 2.01
C GLU A 164 20.42 19.22 0.83
N GLY A 165 19.88 19.62 -0.33
CA GLY A 165 19.87 18.80 -1.53
C GLY A 165 18.94 17.58 -1.49
N LEU A 166 18.11 17.40 -0.44
CA LEU A 166 17.17 16.28 -0.35
C LEU A 166 16.26 16.15 -1.60
N PRO A 167 15.61 17.22 -2.11
CA PRO A 167 14.80 17.10 -3.33
C PRO A 167 15.59 16.62 -4.54
N GLY A 168 16.85 17.05 -4.67
CA GLY A 168 17.77 16.60 -5.71
C GLY A 168 18.12 15.11 -5.57
N ARG A 169 18.45 14.64 -4.36
CA ARG A 169 18.72 13.21 -4.14
C ARG A 169 17.48 12.33 -4.36
N LEU A 170 16.30 12.80 -3.96
CA LEU A 170 15.02 12.14 -4.25
C LEU A 170 14.72 12.11 -5.77
N ALA A 171 15.23 13.08 -6.52
CA ALA A 171 15.18 13.06 -7.98
C ALA A 171 16.11 12.00 -8.61
N HIS A 172 16.98 11.36 -7.84
CA HIS A 172 17.77 10.20 -8.27
C HIS A 172 17.30 8.91 -7.57
N ALA A 173 16.32 8.99 -6.67
CA ALA A 173 15.81 7.83 -5.96
C ALA A 173 14.97 6.95 -6.90
N VAL A 174 15.24 5.65 -6.87
CA VAL A 174 14.53 4.63 -7.67
C VAL A 174 13.04 4.65 -7.37
N GLU A 175 12.69 4.73 -6.09
CA GLU A 175 11.30 4.84 -5.64
C GLU A 175 11.28 5.53 -4.27
N ILE A 176 10.16 6.16 -3.95
CA ILE A 176 9.82 6.51 -2.57
C ILE A 176 8.81 5.45 -2.10
N PRO A 177 9.19 4.64 -1.10
CA PRO A 177 8.37 3.54 -0.64
C PRO A 177 7.02 4.01 -0.08
N VAL A 178 5.98 3.24 -0.37
CA VAL A 178 4.61 3.57 0.03
C VAL A 178 4.42 3.47 1.55
N ASP A 179 5.09 2.53 2.18
CA ASP A 179 5.13 2.33 3.64
C ASP A 179 5.75 3.54 4.37
N LEU A 180 6.75 4.20 3.78
CA LEU A 180 7.27 5.48 4.29
C LEU A 180 6.19 6.58 4.26
N LEU A 181 5.50 6.73 3.12
CA LEU A 181 4.44 7.73 2.96
C LEU A 181 3.29 7.47 3.94
N GLU A 182 2.93 6.21 4.12
CA GLU A 182 1.92 5.75 5.06
C GLU A 182 2.33 6.02 6.51
N ALA A 183 3.58 5.72 6.89
CA ALA A 183 4.13 6.00 8.22
C ALA A 183 4.08 7.49 8.53
N LEU A 184 4.47 8.34 7.57
CA LEU A 184 4.43 9.79 7.71
C LEU A 184 3.01 10.35 7.77
N ALA A 185 2.07 9.76 7.02
CA ALA A 185 0.67 10.20 6.97
C ALA A 185 -0.14 9.77 8.21
N ARG A 186 0.21 8.64 8.84
CA ARG A 186 -0.47 8.15 10.07
C ARG A 186 0.13 8.71 11.35
N ALA A 187 1.40 9.09 11.34
CA ALA A 187 2.01 9.69 12.51
C ALA A 187 1.35 11.04 12.82
N ASP A 188 1.00 11.24 14.09
CA ASP A 188 0.56 12.55 14.58
C ASP A 188 1.57 13.63 14.20
N ALA A 189 1.13 14.86 13.99
CA ALA A 189 1.95 15.95 13.48
C ALA A 189 3.28 16.12 14.25
N ASP A 190 3.27 15.85 15.55
CA ASP A 190 4.41 16.00 16.47
C ASP A 190 5.13 14.69 16.80
N ALA A 191 4.64 13.53 16.33
CA ALA A 191 5.24 12.23 16.66
C ALA A 191 6.51 11.95 15.87
N SER A 192 7.56 11.45 16.51
CA SER A 192 8.77 11.05 15.78
C SER A 192 8.48 9.87 14.85
N VAL A 193 9.03 9.92 13.64
CA VAL A 193 8.88 8.88 12.61
C VAL A 193 10.23 8.35 12.27
N ALA A 194 10.46 7.06 12.50
CA ALA A 194 11.65 6.36 12.04
C ALA A 194 11.23 5.30 11.02
N TRP A 195 11.74 5.45 9.81
CA TRP A 195 11.54 4.53 8.71
C TRP A 195 12.90 4.04 8.21
N ARG A 196 13.03 2.75 7.98
CA ARG A 196 14.16 2.13 7.30
C ARG A 196 13.66 1.12 6.29
N ILE A 197 14.44 0.83 5.26
CA ILE A 197 14.15 -0.28 4.34
C ILE A 197 13.92 -1.55 5.17
N GLY A 198 12.71 -2.12 5.07
CA GLY A 198 12.33 -3.35 5.75
C GLY A 198 11.91 -3.19 7.22
N ALA A 199 11.80 -1.97 7.76
CA ALA A 199 11.27 -1.72 9.10
C ALA A 199 10.60 -0.35 9.23
N VAL A 200 9.34 -0.34 9.68
CA VAL A 200 8.63 0.87 10.13
C VAL A 200 8.54 0.79 11.66
N GLU A 201 9.32 1.59 12.37
CA GLU A 201 9.22 1.68 13.84
C GLU A 201 8.41 2.95 14.17
N PRO A 202 7.20 2.83 14.76
CA PRO A 202 6.56 4.00 15.36
C PRO A 202 7.42 4.50 16.53
N GLY A 203 7.67 5.81 16.55
CA GLY A 203 8.65 6.47 17.41
C GLY A 203 8.58 6.05 18.89
N VAL A 204 9.61 5.31 19.33
CA VAL A 204 10.01 5.25 20.73
C VAL A 204 11.12 6.28 20.91
N THR A 205 10.82 7.38 21.58
CA THR A 205 11.82 8.39 21.96
C THR A 205 12.80 7.79 22.98
N ARG A 206 14.07 7.64 22.61
CA ARG A 206 15.18 7.51 23.56
C ARG A 206 15.78 8.89 23.78
N GLY A 207 15.41 9.53 24.90
CA GLY A 207 16.23 10.56 25.53
C GLY A 207 17.26 9.90 26.46
N ALA A 208 18.52 10.31 26.37
CA ALA A 208 19.58 9.94 27.30
C ALA A 208 19.79 11.05 28.34
N GLU A 209 20.35 10.64 29.49
CA GLU A 209 20.72 11.42 30.70
C GLU A 209 19.56 11.59 31.72
N GLU A 210 19.65 11.21 33.01
CA GLU A 210 20.79 11.02 33.91
C GLU A 210 20.38 10.23 35.20
N THR A 211 21.37 9.62 35.86
CA THR A 211 21.52 9.28 37.30
C THR A 211 20.45 8.50 38.12
N GLY A 212 20.89 7.36 38.65
CA GLY A 212 20.86 7.03 40.09
C GLY A 212 19.53 6.72 40.80
N GLY A 213 19.37 5.45 41.21
CA GLY A 213 18.80 5.09 42.52
C GLY A 213 17.32 4.69 42.60
N SER A 214 17.12 3.38 42.77
CA SER A 214 16.14 2.75 43.68
C SER A 214 14.62 2.91 43.48
N ALA A 215 13.98 1.73 43.47
CA ALA A 215 12.60 1.38 43.88
C ALA A 215 11.47 1.33 42.82
N GLU A 216 11.09 0.07 42.54
CA GLU A 216 9.75 -0.54 42.36
C GLU A 216 8.73 -0.08 41.27
N ALA A 217 8.46 -1.05 40.37
CA ALA A 217 7.18 -1.55 39.86
C ALA A 217 6.22 -0.68 38.98
N GLY A 218 5.79 -1.29 37.86
CA GLY A 218 4.67 -0.91 36.98
C GLY A 218 5.11 -0.10 35.75
N GLY A 219 4.76 -0.39 34.49
CA GLY A 219 3.62 -1.08 33.88
C GLY A 219 2.99 -0.15 32.83
N SER A 220 2.55 -0.70 31.68
CA SER A 220 1.78 -0.08 30.56
C SER A 220 2.62 0.62 29.46
N VAL A 221 2.69 0.26 28.17
CA VAL A 221 1.81 -0.36 27.13
C VAL A 221 0.81 0.60 26.43
N ALA A 222 0.94 0.61 25.09
CA ALA A 222 0.01 1.00 24.00
C ALA A 222 0.09 2.45 23.49
N ALA A 223 -0.03 2.74 22.18
CA ALA A 223 -0.84 2.06 21.17
C ALA A 223 -0.27 2.13 19.74
N ALA A 224 -0.38 1.02 19.01
CA ALA A 224 -0.08 0.88 17.59
C ALA A 224 -1.23 0.15 16.90
N ASP A 225 -1.89 0.82 15.96
CA ASP A 225 -2.92 0.22 15.10
C ASP A 225 -2.29 -0.38 13.85
N GLN A 226 -2.63 -1.65 13.60
CA GLN A 226 -1.89 -2.59 12.77
C GLN A 226 -2.89 -3.39 11.93
N SER A 227 -3.17 -2.88 10.74
CA SER A 227 -4.16 -3.45 9.83
C SER A 227 -3.57 -3.98 8.50
N THR A 228 -2.40 -4.64 8.49
CA THR A 228 -2.05 -5.62 7.42
C THR A 228 -1.05 -6.69 7.89
N ALA A 229 -1.54 -7.82 8.40
CA ALA A 229 -0.71 -8.93 8.92
C ALA A 229 -0.51 -10.07 7.90
N TRP A 230 -0.80 -9.77 6.63
CA TRP A 230 -0.36 -10.50 5.44
C TRP A 230 1.05 -10.09 5.00
N LEU A 231 1.62 -9.07 5.66
CA LEU A 231 2.98 -8.66 5.40
C LEU A 231 3.93 -9.83 5.68
N PRO A 232 4.90 -10.03 4.79
CA PRO A 232 5.95 -10.98 5.02
C PRO A 232 6.67 -10.69 6.36
N ARG A 233 7.08 -11.74 7.08
CA ARG A 233 7.85 -11.56 8.34
C ARG A 233 9.15 -10.81 8.02
N ALA A 234 9.64 -10.01 8.98
CA ALA A 234 10.86 -9.21 8.86
C ALA A 234 11.95 -9.91 8.01
N GLY A 235 12.34 -9.29 6.89
CA GLY A 235 13.41 -9.75 5.99
C GLY A 235 12.99 -10.33 4.62
N VAL A 236 11.84 -9.97 4.06
CA VAL A 236 11.35 -10.61 2.83
C VAL A 236 11.85 -10.01 1.53
N SER A 237 12.25 -10.92 0.64
CA SER A 237 12.80 -10.67 -0.68
C SER A 237 11.82 -9.94 -1.62
N VAL A 238 12.34 -9.10 -2.50
CA VAL A 238 11.63 -8.42 -3.60
C VAL A 238 10.78 -9.41 -4.42
N THR A 239 11.26 -10.65 -4.58
CA THR A 239 10.57 -11.73 -5.30
C THR A 239 9.21 -12.07 -4.69
N GLU A 240 9.07 -12.01 -3.36
CA GLU A 240 7.83 -12.36 -2.67
C GLU A 240 6.76 -11.26 -2.85
N GLN A 241 7.17 -9.99 -2.80
CA GLN A 241 6.27 -8.87 -3.08
C GLN A 241 5.79 -8.89 -4.54
N LEU A 242 6.67 -9.26 -5.47
CA LEU A 242 6.32 -9.40 -6.88
C LEU A 242 5.44 -10.63 -7.15
N ALA A 243 5.57 -11.71 -6.38
CA ALA A 243 4.67 -12.85 -6.46
C ALA A 243 3.23 -12.47 -6.05
N VAL A 244 3.07 -11.66 -5.00
CA VAL A 244 1.77 -11.10 -4.59
C VAL A 244 1.20 -10.22 -5.72
N ARG A 245 1.99 -9.31 -6.28
CA ARG A 245 1.55 -8.48 -7.42
C ARG A 245 1.18 -9.31 -8.64
N LEU A 246 1.86 -10.43 -8.89
CA LEU A 246 1.55 -11.30 -10.02
C LEU A 246 0.20 -11.97 -9.83
N ARG A 247 -0.11 -12.43 -8.61
CA ARG A 247 -1.43 -12.96 -8.27
C ARG A 247 -2.54 -11.93 -8.54
N ASP A 248 -2.35 -10.70 -8.10
CA ASP A 248 -3.35 -9.63 -8.30
C ASP A 248 -3.47 -9.26 -9.80
N ALA A 249 -2.36 -9.30 -10.55
CA ALA A 249 -2.37 -9.12 -11.99
C ALA A 249 -3.06 -10.27 -12.73
N ILE A 250 -2.89 -11.52 -12.27
CA ILE A 250 -3.61 -12.69 -12.80
C ILE A 250 -5.12 -12.46 -12.64
N MET A 251 -5.55 -11.96 -11.49
CA MET A 251 -6.96 -11.70 -11.18
C MET A 251 -7.66 -10.70 -12.09
N VAL A 252 -6.96 -9.66 -12.52
CA VAL A 252 -7.52 -8.58 -13.34
C VAL A 252 -7.28 -8.81 -14.84
N SER A 253 -6.44 -9.78 -15.19
CA SER A 253 -6.13 -10.12 -16.57
C SER A 253 -7.09 -11.16 -17.17
N ASP A 254 -7.11 -11.27 -18.51
CA ASP A 254 -7.84 -12.32 -19.23
C ASP A 254 -7.18 -13.71 -19.14
N LEU A 255 -6.36 -13.98 -18.11
CA LEU A 255 -5.72 -15.28 -17.90
C LEU A 255 -6.74 -16.31 -17.38
N ARG A 256 -6.85 -17.45 -18.08
CA ARG A 256 -7.71 -18.56 -17.69
C ARG A 256 -6.92 -19.70 -17.05
N PRO A 257 -7.54 -20.51 -16.18
CA PRO A 257 -6.93 -21.75 -15.71
C PRO A 257 -6.39 -22.62 -16.86
N GLY A 258 -5.13 -23.04 -16.78
CA GLY A 258 -4.41 -23.77 -17.82
C GLY A 258 -3.65 -22.93 -18.85
N ASP A 259 -3.85 -21.60 -18.86
CA ASP A 259 -3.12 -20.70 -19.76
C ASP A 259 -1.62 -20.73 -19.48
N ARG A 260 -0.82 -20.61 -20.55
CA ARG A 260 0.63 -20.44 -20.43
C ARG A 260 0.97 -19.03 -19.95
N LEU A 261 1.83 -18.93 -18.94
CA LEU A 261 2.39 -17.69 -18.44
C LEU A 261 3.89 -17.63 -18.77
N SER A 262 4.23 -17.07 -19.93
CA SER A 262 5.63 -16.92 -20.33
C SER A 262 6.34 -15.83 -19.50
N VAL A 263 7.67 -15.94 -19.36
CA VAL A 263 8.52 -14.91 -18.72
C VAL A 263 8.27 -13.53 -19.31
N ALA A 264 8.11 -13.42 -20.63
CA ALA A 264 7.83 -12.16 -21.30
C ALA A 264 6.45 -11.60 -20.95
N ARG A 265 5.43 -12.45 -20.75
CA ARG A 265 4.10 -12.02 -20.32
C ARG A 265 4.10 -11.61 -18.86
N CYS A 266 4.76 -12.38 -17.98
CA CYS A 266 4.97 -12.05 -16.58
C CYS A 266 5.68 -10.69 -16.41
N ALA A 267 6.79 -10.48 -17.12
CA ALA A 267 7.52 -9.22 -17.12
C ALA A 267 6.66 -8.01 -17.51
N ARG A 268 5.75 -8.17 -18.48
CA ARG A 268 4.79 -7.12 -18.85
C ARG A 268 3.70 -6.89 -17.80
N LEU A 269 3.17 -7.96 -17.20
CA LEU A 269 2.14 -7.86 -16.16
C LEU A 269 2.66 -7.18 -14.89
N LEU A 270 3.91 -7.45 -14.54
CA LEU A 270 4.56 -6.91 -13.34
C LEU A 270 5.30 -5.60 -13.59
N GLU A 271 5.53 -5.25 -14.85
CA GLU A 271 6.38 -4.12 -15.27
C GLU A 271 7.82 -4.23 -14.75
N VAL A 272 8.40 -5.44 -14.80
CA VAL A 272 9.76 -5.74 -14.32
C VAL A 272 10.65 -6.35 -15.41
N PRO A 273 12.00 -6.33 -15.25
CA PRO A 273 12.90 -7.03 -16.16
C PRO A 273 12.61 -8.53 -16.27
N ARG A 274 12.96 -9.15 -17.40
CA ARG A 274 12.72 -10.58 -17.65
C ARG A 274 13.46 -11.50 -16.67
N SER A 275 14.64 -11.10 -16.20
CA SER A 275 15.39 -11.84 -15.16
C SER A 275 14.58 -11.94 -13.87
N VAL A 276 14.08 -10.81 -13.37
CA VAL A 276 13.23 -10.72 -12.18
C VAL A 276 11.92 -11.51 -12.39
N ALA A 277 11.28 -11.36 -13.55
CA ALA A 277 10.07 -12.12 -13.86
C ALA A 277 10.31 -13.64 -13.89
N SER A 278 11.48 -14.09 -14.34
CA SER A 278 11.87 -15.51 -14.32
C SER A 278 12.00 -16.02 -12.89
N ASP A 279 12.63 -15.25 -12.01
CA ASP A 279 12.79 -15.62 -10.60
C ASP A 279 11.46 -15.64 -9.84
N VAL A 280 10.56 -14.70 -10.13
CA VAL A 280 9.19 -14.69 -9.59
C VAL A 280 8.40 -15.91 -10.06
N LEU A 281 8.46 -16.24 -11.36
CA LEU A 281 7.77 -17.43 -11.88
C LEU A 281 8.31 -18.71 -11.25
N ARG A 282 9.64 -18.85 -11.12
CA ARG A 282 10.26 -20.01 -10.47
C ARG A 282 9.79 -20.13 -9.02
N ARG A 283 9.82 -19.03 -8.27
CA ARG A 283 9.35 -18.99 -6.89
C ARG A 283 7.88 -19.39 -6.77
N MET A 284 7.01 -18.88 -7.64
CA MET A 284 5.59 -19.23 -7.62
C MET A 284 5.33 -20.70 -8.02
N VAL A 285 6.18 -21.30 -8.85
CA VAL A 285 6.15 -22.75 -9.10
C VAL A 285 6.62 -23.52 -7.87
N ASP A 286 7.71 -23.08 -7.23
CA ASP A 286 8.24 -23.71 -6.01
C ASP A 286 7.23 -23.65 -4.84
N ASP A 287 6.42 -22.59 -4.77
CA ASP A 287 5.32 -22.45 -3.80
C ASP A 287 4.03 -23.21 -4.19
N GLU A 288 4.05 -23.91 -5.34
CA GLU A 288 2.90 -24.61 -5.95
C GLU A 288 1.71 -23.67 -6.24
N LEU A 289 1.98 -22.38 -6.47
CA LEU A 289 0.99 -21.39 -6.90
C LEU A 289 0.84 -21.34 -8.42
N LEU A 290 1.83 -21.83 -9.17
CA LEU A 290 1.79 -22.01 -10.61
C LEU A 290 2.19 -23.45 -10.96
N ASP A 291 1.65 -23.97 -12.05
CA ASP A 291 2.03 -25.29 -12.56
C ASP A 291 3.29 -25.15 -13.42
N GLY A 292 4.37 -25.83 -13.03
CA GLY A 292 5.64 -25.88 -13.77
C GLY A 292 5.87 -27.19 -14.54
N ALA A 293 4.88 -28.07 -14.65
CA ALA A 293 5.03 -29.37 -15.27
C ALA A 293 5.48 -29.26 -16.75
N GLY A 294 6.44 -30.11 -17.14
CA GLY A 294 6.95 -30.14 -18.51
C GLY A 294 7.80 -28.93 -18.91
N GLY A 295 8.28 -28.13 -17.95
CA GLY A 295 9.19 -27.00 -18.19
C GLY A 295 8.50 -25.73 -18.68
N GLU A 296 7.17 -25.69 -18.72
CA GLU A 296 6.38 -24.51 -19.04
C GLU A 296 5.58 -24.06 -17.81
N VAL A 297 5.57 -22.76 -17.52
CA VAL A 297 4.79 -22.20 -16.42
C VAL A 297 3.36 -21.92 -16.87
N ARG A 298 2.38 -22.41 -16.13
CA ARG A 298 0.94 -22.31 -16.42
C ARG A 298 0.15 -21.85 -15.21
N ILE A 299 -0.99 -21.21 -15.50
CA ILE A 299 -2.00 -20.91 -14.48
C ILE A 299 -2.61 -22.24 -14.02
N PRO A 300 -2.64 -22.54 -12.71
CA PRO A 300 -3.19 -23.79 -12.22
C PRO A 300 -4.65 -23.98 -12.63
N ARG A 301 -5.03 -25.24 -12.86
CA ARG A 301 -6.44 -25.62 -12.94
C ARG A 301 -6.90 -25.95 -11.52
N ALA A 302 -7.70 -25.08 -10.92
CA ALA A 302 -8.35 -25.37 -9.65
C ALA A 302 -9.34 -26.55 -9.84
N SER A 303 -8.91 -27.76 -9.49
CA SER A 303 -9.80 -28.91 -9.42
C SER A 303 -10.66 -28.80 -8.15
N PRO A 304 -11.92 -29.27 -8.16
CA PRO A 304 -12.67 -29.41 -6.93
C PRO A 304 -11.99 -30.32 -5.89
N ASP A 305 -11.22 -31.32 -6.35
CA ASP A 305 -10.45 -32.19 -5.47
C ASP A 305 -9.33 -31.43 -4.74
N ASP A 306 -8.69 -30.45 -5.41
CA ASP A 306 -7.65 -29.60 -4.79
C ASP A 306 -8.23 -28.76 -3.64
N VAL A 307 -9.48 -28.28 -3.80
CA VAL A 307 -10.19 -27.56 -2.73
C VAL A 307 -10.42 -28.49 -1.54
N ILE A 308 -10.93 -29.70 -1.79
CA ILE A 308 -11.21 -30.69 -0.73
C ILE A 308 -9.93 -31.07 0.01
N GLU A 309 -8.87 -31.41 -0.72
CA GLU A 309 -7.59 -31.83 -0.13
C GLU A 309 -6.95 -30.70 0.69
N LEU A 310 -6.87 -29.49 0.13
CA LEU A 310 -6.28 -28.35 0.80
C LEU A 310 -7.03 -27.99 2.09
N TYR A 311 -8.37 -27.96 2.04
CA TYR A 311 -9.16 -27.65 3.22
C TYR A 311 -9.15 -28.78 4.25
N ALA A 312 -9.00 -30.05 3.86
CA ALA A 312 -8.88 -31.16 4.80
C ALA A 312 -7.57 -31.04 5.60
N ALA A 313 -6.46 -30.78 4.90
CA ALA A 313 -5.18 -30.51 5.56
C ALA A 313 -5.24 -29.26 6.45
N ARG A 314 -5.82 -28.17 5.94
CA ARG A 314 -5.99 -26.92 6.70
C ARG A 314 -6.86 -27.10 7.95
N MET A 315 -7.89 -27.95 7.87
CA MET A 315 -8.76 -28.26 9.00
C MET A 315 -7.95 -28.90 10.13
N LEU A 316 -7.19 -29.94 9.84
CA LEU A 316 -6.33 -30.66 10.80
C LEU A 316 -5.24 -29.77 11.40
N LEU A 317 -4.62 -28.90 10.59
CA LEU A 317 -3.68 -27.90 11.09
C LEU A 317 -4.37 -26.94 12.07
N GLY A 318 -5.57 -26.47 11.73
CA GLY A 318 -6.37 -25.61 12.58
C GLY A 318 -6.72 -26.26 13.93
N ASP A 319 -7.04 -27.55 13.96
CA ASP A 319 -7.31 -28.27 15.20
C ASP A 319 -6.15 -28.18 16.20
N VAL A 320 -4.94 -28.46 15.71
CA VAL A 320 -3.72 -28.41 16.53
C VAL A 320 -3.45 -26.97 17.00
N LEU A 321 -3.60 -26.00 16.11
CA LEU A 321 -3.37 -24.59 16.40
C LEU A 321 -4.37 -24.04 17.43
N LEU A 322 -5.65 -24.38 17.31
CA LEU A 322 -6.71 -23.90 18.20
C LEU A 322 -6.61 -24.53 19.59
N ARG A 323 -6.34 -25.84 19.68
CA ARG A 323 -6.08 -26.50 20.97
C ARG A 323 -4.89 -25.86 21.68
N ALA A 324 -3.82 -25.56 20.96
CA ALA A 324 -2.68 -24.87 21.52
C ALA A 324 -3.03 -23.43 21.93
N ALA A 325 -3.69 -22.66 21.06
CA ALA A 325 -4.06 -21.27 21.33
C ALA A 325 -4.98 -21.12 22.57
N ALA A 326 -5.89 -22.08 22.79
CA ALA A 326 -6.76 -22.10 23.97
C ALA A 326 -6.02 -22.21 25.31
N THR A 327 -4.78 -22.75 25.30
CA THR A 327 -3.93 -22.85 26.50
C THR A 327 -2.97 -21.68 26.67
N ARG A 328 -2.92 -20.74 25.71
CA ARG A 328 -2.02 -19.57 25.75
C ARG A 328 -2.67 -18.38 26.46
N PRO A 329 -1.86 -17.43 26.98
CA PRO A 329 -2.39 -16.21 27.56
C PRO A 329 -3.27 -15.43 26.58
N ARG A 330 -4.42 -14.95 27.05
CA ARG A 330 -5.42 -14.19 26.26
C ARG A 330 -4.85 -12.96 25.54
N ALA A 331 -3.77 -12.38 26.07
CA ALA A 331 -3.06 -11.25 25.45
C ALA A 331 -2.57 -11.59 24.02
N ARG A 332 -2.26 -12.85 23.73
CA ARG A 332 -1.84 -13.28 22.39
C ARG A 332 -2.96 -13.20 21.34
N LEU A 333 -4.23 -13.14 21.78
CA LEU A 333 -5.40 -13.01 20.90
C LEU A 333 -5.73 -11.54 20.56
N LEU A 334 -4.94 -10.56 21.03
CA LEU A 334 -5.23 -9.14 20.80
C LEU A 334 -5.31 -8.80 19.31
N ARG A 335 -4.40 -9.33 18.50
CA ARG A 335 -4.38 -9.09 17.05
C ARG A 335 -5.57 -9.71 16.35
N ALA A 336 -5.91 -10.96 16.69
CA ALA A 336 -7.11 -11.61 16.18
C ALA A 336 -8.37 -10.78 16.49
N ARG A 337 -8.46 -10.19 17.69
CA ARG A 337 -9.58 -9.30 18.07
C ARG A 337 -9.62 -8.01 17.25
N GLN A 338 -8.48 -7.39 16.97
CA GLN A 338 -8.41 -6.19 16.13
C GLN A 338 -8.87 -6.49 14.70
N VAL A 339 -8.39 -7.61 14.12
CA VAL A 339 -8.81 -8.02 12.78
C VAL A 339 -10.29 -8.35 12.73
N LEU A 340 -10.85 -8.95 13.78
CA LEU A 340 -12.28 -9.20 13.88
C LEU A 340 -13.09 -7.90 13.79
N GLY A 341 -12.63 -6.80 14.39
CA GLY A 341 -13.26 -5.48 14.24
C GLY A 341 -13.30 -5.00 12.78
N LEU A 342 -12.23 -5.23 12.01
CA LEU A 342 -12.21 -4.91 10.57
C LEU A 342 -13.23 -5.74 9.77
N ILE A 343 -13.43 -7.02 10.16
CA ILE A 343 -14.47 -7.86 9.56
C ILE A 343 -15.85 -7.32 9.91
N GLU A 344 -16.07 -6.87 11.15
CA GLU A 344 -17.34 -6.26 11.58
C GLU A 344 -17.70 -5.03 10.74
N ASP A 345 -16.74 -4.12 10.56
CA ASP A 345 -16.91 -2.92 9.75
C ASP A 345 -17.19 -3.25 8.27
N ALA A 346 -16.46 -4.22 7.70
CA ALA A 346 -16.66 -4.66 6.34
C ALA A 346 -18.04 -5.34 6.12
N VAL A 347 -18.49 -6.15 7.08
CA VAL A 347 -19.85 -6.73 7.05
C VAL A 347 -20.92 -5.64 7.12
N ALA A 348 -20.73 -4.62 7.96
CA ALA A 348 -21.66 -3.49 8.07
C ALA A 348 -21.71 -2.67 6.77
N ALA A 349 -20.56 -2.48 6.10
CA ALA A 349 -20.46 -1.81 4.81
C ALA A 349 -20.92 -2.69 3.62
N GLY A 350 -21.15 -3.99 3.83
CA GLY A 350 -21.52 -4.92 2.77
C GLY A 350 -20.39 -5.21 1.76
N THR A 351 -19.15 -5.04 2.16
CA THR A 351 -17.97 -5.28 1.32
C THR A 351 -17.45 -6.72 1.47
N ASN A 352 -16.57 -7.14 0.56
CA ASN A 352 -15.96 -8.46 0.60
C ASN A 352 -15.08 -8.60 1.86
N VAL A 353 -15.28 -9.67 2.63
CA VAL A 353 -14.57 -9.92 3.90
C VAL A 353 -13.46 -10.98 3.79
N GLY A 354 -13.28 -11.61 2.62
CA GLY A 354 -12.44 -12.81 2.47
C GLY A 354 -11.00 -12.64 2.97
N ASP A 355 -10.35 -11.54 2.61
CA ASP A 355 -8.97 -11.26 3.04
C ASP A 355 -8.87 -10.94 4.55
N ALA A 356 -9.88 -10.27 5.10
CA ALA A 356 -9.93 -9.97 6.52
C ALA A 356 -10.18 -11.23 7.36
N ASP A 357 -11.05 -12.13 6.89
CA ASP A 357 -11.30 -13.44 7.49
C ASP A 357 -10.05 -14.32 7.51
N LEU A 358 -9.41 -14.52 6.36
CA LEU A 358 -8.20 -15.34 6.30
C LEU A 358 -7.08 -14.76 7.18
N ARG A 359 -7.02 -13.44 7.35
CA ARG A 359 -6.10 -12.79 8.30
C ARG A 359 -6.45 -13.08 9.75
N PHE A 360 -7.74 -13.04 10.11
CA PHE A 360 -8.18 -13.41 11.45
C PHE A 360 -7.71 -14.83 11.79
N GLN A 361 -7.86 -15.76 10.85
CA GLN A 361 -7.39 -17.14 11.00
C GLN A 361 -5.87 -17.22 11.20
N GLN A 362 -5.07 -16.42 10.47
CA GLN A 362 -3.62 -16.34 10.65
C GLN A 362 -3.24 -15.80 12.04
N GLU A 363 -3.90 -14.76 12.53
CA GLU A 363 -3.63 -14.21 13.87
C GLU A 363 -4.00 -15.19 14.98
N VAL A 364 -5.10 -15.91 14.82
CA VAL A 364 -5.47 -17.02 15.72
C VAL A 364 -4.41 -18.13 15.67
N ALA A 365 -3.95 -18.52 14.49
CA ALA A 365 -2.88 -19.49 14.34
C ALA A 365 -1.59 -19.05 15.04
N ARG A 366 -1.15 -17.80 14.84
CA ARG A 366 0.04 -17.20 15.49
C ARG A 366 -0.09 -17.18 17.01
N ALA A 367 -1.29 -16.96 17.54
CA ALA A 367 -1.54 -16.99 18.98
C ALA A 367 -1.25 -18.36 19.62
N SER A 368 -1.25 -19.45 18.84
CA SER A 368 -0.84 -20.79 19.31
C SER A 368 0.63 -20.89 19.73
N GLY A 369 1.50 -20.05 19.16
CA GLY A 369 2.96 -20.12 19.33
C GLY A 369 3.61 -21.40 18.78
N LEU A 370 2.92 -22.18 17.94
CA LEU A 370 3.48 -23.36 17.28
C LEU A 370 4.12 -22.98 15.94
N GLU A 371 5.33 -22.42 15.98
CA GLU A 371 5.95 -21.77 14.82
C GLU A 371 5.95 -22.59 13.52
N GLN A 372 6.24 -23.90 13.61
CA GLN A 372 6.27 -24.78 12.43
C GLN A 372 4.86 -25.02 11.86
N THR A 373 3.89 -25.33 12.72
CA THR A 373 2.49 -25.53 12.31
C THR A 373 1.90 -24.24 11.74
N VAL A 374 2.25 -23.08 12.32
CA VAL A 374 1.85 -21.77 11.80
C VAL A 374 2.42 -21.55 10.40
N ARG A 375 3.68 -21.90 10.13
CA ARG A 375 4.28 -21.79 8.78
C ARG A 375 3.51 -22.63 7.76
N LEU A 376 3.17 -23.88 8.09
CA LEU A 376 2.36 -24.75 7.22
C LEU A 376 0.97 -24.16 6.96
N PHE A 377 0.33 -23.64 8.01
CA PHE A 377 -0.98 -23.01 7.90
C PHE A 377 -0.95 -21.72 7.06
N GLU A 378 0.07 -20.87 7.25
CA GLU A 378 0.30 -19.67 6.45
C GLU A 378 0.51 -20.03 4.97
N SER A 379 1.35 -21.02 4.67
CA SER A 379 1.54 -21.54 3.30
C SER A 379 0.23 -22.02 2.66
N SER A 380 -0.58 -22.80 3.40
CA SER A 380 -1.90 -23.22 2.91
C SER A 380 -2.84 -22.04 2.66
N THR A 381 -2.69 -20.94 3.42
CA THR A 381 -3.52 -19.73 3.25
C THR A 381 -3.25 -19.07 1.90
N VAL A 382 -1.99 -19.03 1.45
CA VAL A 382 -1.62 -18.47 0.15
C VAL A 382 -2.26 -19.29 -0.98
N ARG A 383 -2.28 -20.62 -0.86
CA ARG A 383 -2.97 -21.51 -1.81
C ARG A 383 -4.47 -21.30 -1.81
N VAL A 384 -5.10 -21.14 -0.64
CA VAL A 384 -6.54 -20.79 -0.55
C VAL A 384 -6.84 -19.48 -1.25
N GLN A 385 -6.00 -18.44 -1.06
CA GLN A 385 -6.18 -17.17 -1.77
C GLN A 385 -6.08 -17.32 -3.28
N MET A 386 -5.16 -18.17 -3.77
CA MET A 386 -5.06 -18.47 -5.21
C MET A 386 -6.33 -19.15 -5.72
N LEU A 387 -6.91 -20.08 -4.97
CA LEU A 387 -8.19 -20.71 -5.35
C LEU A 387 -9.36 -19.71 -5.30
N ILE A 388 -9.42 -18.86 -4.27
CA ILE A 388 -10.40 -17.76 -4.16
C ILE A 388 -10.34 -16.87 -5.39
N ALA A 389 -9.11 -16.52 -5.77
CA ALA A 389 -8.80 -15.74 -6.95
C ALA A 389 -9.30 -16.43 -8.24
N LEU A 390 -8.82 -17.64 -8.52
CA LEU A 390 -9.16 -18.38 -9.74
C LEU A 390 -10.66 -18.68 -9.89
N LEU A 391 -11.37 -18.88 -8.78
CA LEU A 391 -12.82 -19.12 -8.76
C LEU A 391 -13.63 -17.81 -8.72
N GLY A 392 -12.97 -16.66 -8.67
CA GLY A 392 -13.58 -15.34 -8.56
C GLY A 392 -14.55 -15.26 -7.39
N MET A 393 -14.17 -15.79 -6.22
CA MET A 393 -15.04 -15.84 -5.05
C MET A 393 -15.28 -14.43 -4.49
N ASP A 394 -16.52 -14.15 -4.11
CA ASP A 394 -16.91 -12.92 -3.41
C ASP A 394 -17.67 -13.30 -2.14
N TYR A 395 -17.13 -12.89 -1.00
CA TYR A 395 -17.66 -13.23 0.32
C TYR A 395 -18.54 -12.14 0.95
N ALA A 396 -18.87 -11.07 0.24
CA ALA A 396 -19.75 -10.02 0.77
C ALA A 396 -21.10 -10.58 1.28
N ARG A 397 -21.70 -11.51 0.53
CA ARG A 397 -22.97 -12.16 0.93
C ARG A 397 -22.82 -13.16 2.08
N ALA A 398 -21.65 -13.78 2.21
CA ALA A 398 -21.34 -14.73 3.28
C ALA A 398 -20.85 -14.04 4.56
N GLY A 399 -20.57 -12.74 4.51
CA GLY A 399 -19.87 -12.01 5.58
C GLY A 399 -20.51 -12.15 6.96
N ARG A 400 -21.84 -12.12 7.07
CA ARG A 400 -22.53 -12.32 8.36
C ARG A 400 -22.30 -13.71 8.96
N SER A 401 -22.25 -14.76 8.13
CA SER A 401 -21.99 -16.13 8.60
C SER A 401 -20.53 -16.28 9.03
N ILE A 402 -19.61 -15.77 8.21
CA ILE A 402 -18.17 -15.77 8.46
C ILE A 402 -17.87 -15.09 9.81
N LEU A 403 -18.40 -13.88 10.00
CA LEU A 403 -18.25 -13.12 11.23
C LEU A 403 -18.84 -13.85 12.45
N ALA A 404 -19.98 -14.54 12.28
CA ALA A 404 -20.56 -15.33 13.36
C ALA A 404 -19.65 -16.50 13.78
N ASP A 405 -19.01 -17.18 12.83
CA ASP A 405 -18.04 -18.23 13.13
C ASP A 405 -16.76 -17.68 13.78
N ASP A 406 -16.23 -16.55 13.29
CA ASP A 406 -15.03 -15.93 13.87
C ASP A 406 -15.25 -15.48 15.32
N ARG A 407 -16.43 -14.92 15.62
CA ARG A 407 -16.84 -14.59 16.99
C ARG A 407 -16.90 -15.83 17.87
N ARG A 408 -17.43 -16.96 17.37
CA ARG A 408 -17.48 -18.23 18.13
C ARG A 408 -16.08 -18.75 18.42
N ILE A 409 -15.19 -18.75 17.43
CA ILE A 409 -13.79 -19.18 17.59
C ILE A 409 -13.11 -18.29 18.64
N LEU A 410 -13.18 -16.97 18.49
CA LEU A 410 -12.50 -16.06 19.42
C LEU A 410 -13.07 -16.17 20.85
N ALA A 411 -14.39 -16.28 20.99
CA ALA A 411 -15.04 -16.42 22.30
C ALA A 411 -14.61 -17.72 23.00
N ALA A 412 -14.57 -18.85 22.28
CA ALA A 412 -14.11 -20.13 22.81
C ALA A 412 -12.64 -20.09 23.24
N LEU A 413 -11.76 -19.49 22.42
CA LEU A 413 -10.35 -19.32 22.77
C LEU A 413 -10.15 -18.40 23.99
N VAL A 414 -10.95 -17.35 24.13
CA VAL A 414 -10.93 -16.48 25.32
C VAL A 414 -11.43 -17.24 26.56
N ALA A 415 -12.41 -18.13 26.41
CA ALA A 415 -12.88 -19.00 27.50
C ALA A 415 -11.88 -20.12 27.86
N GLY A 416 -10.88 -20.39 27.01
CA GLY A 416 -9.98 -21.54 27.15
C GLY A 416 -10.64 -22.86 26.73
N ASP A 417 -11.77 -22.80 26.03
CA ASP A 417 -12.51 -23.96 25.55
C ASP A 417 -12.00 -24.37 24.16
N ALA A 418 -11.00 -25.25 24.17
CA ALA A 418 -10.44 -25.80 22.94
C ALA A 418 -11.47 -26.59 22.11
N GLY A 419 -12.41 -27.28 22.77
CA GLY A 419 -13.43 -28.09 22.09
C GLY A 419 -14.39 -27.21 21.29
N ALA A 420 -14.95 -26.19 21.93
CA ALA A 420 -15.84 -25.24 21.25
C ALA A 420 -15.14 -24.46 20.12
N ALA A 421 -13.84 -24.16 20.27
CA ALA A 421 -13.06 -23.50 19.23
C ALA A 421 -12.88 -24.40 18.00
N VAL A 422 -12.54 -25.68 18.20
CA VAL A 422 -12.40 -26.68 17.13
C VAL A 422 -13.74 -26.94 16.43
N GLU A 423 -14.83 -27.07 17.17
CA GLU A 423 -16.17 -27.23 16.60
C GLU A 423 -16.59 -26.04 15.73
N ALA A 424 -16.28 -24.81 16.17
CA ALA A 424 -16.53 -23.62 15.36
C ALA A 424 -15.67 -23.57 14.10
N TRP A 425 -14.42 -24.01 14.20
CA TRP A 425 -13.51 -24.12 13.07
C TRP A 425 -13.94 -25.16 12.03
N HIS A 426 -14.41 -26.33 12.47
CA HIS A 426 -14.95 -27.37 11.59
C HIS A 426 -16.16 -26.87 10.82
N ARG A 427 -17.13 -26.24 11.50
CA ARG A 427 -18.30 -25.64 10.83
C ARG A 427 -17.90 -24.58 9.80
N LYS A 428 -16.99 -23.68 10.17
CA LYS A 428 -16.49 -22.63 9.27
C LYS A 428 -15.81 -23.23 8.03
N THR A 429 -14.98 -24.24 8.24
CA THR A 429 -14.23 -24.93 7.18
C THR A 429 -15.18 -25.68 6.23
N ASP A 430 -16.12 -26.45 6.78
CA ASP A 430 -17.15 -27.16 6.01
C ASP A 430 -18.02 -26.19 5.18
N ALA A 431 -18.40 -25.04 5.74
CA ALA A 431 -19.10 -23.99 5.01
C ALA A 431 -18.26 -23.41 3.86
N ALA A 432 -16.96 -23.17 4.09
CA ALA A 432 -16.05 -22.66 3.07
C ALA A 432 -15.88 -23.65 1.91
N VAL A 433 -15.67 -24.93 2.21
CA VAL A 433 -15.55 -26.00 1.20
C VAL A 433 -16.82 -26.09 0.36
N ARG A 434 -18.01 -26.11 0.98
CA ARG A 434 -19.29 -26.13 0.24
C ARG A 434 -19.46 -24.90 -0.64
N HIS A 435 -19.05 -23.73 -0.16
CA HIS A 435 -19.16 -22.47 -0.91
C HIS A 435 -18.22 -22.45 -2.12
N MET A 436 -16.95 -22.80 -1.94
CA MET A 436 -15.96 -22.85 -3.02
C MET A 436 -16.27 -23.97 -4.02
N HIS A 437 -16.68 -25.14 -3.54
CA HIS A 437 -17.12 -26.22 -4.41
C HIS A 437 -18.33 -25.80 -5.25
N GLY A 438 -19.33 -25.15 -4.66
CA GLY A 438 -20.52 -24.68 -5.37
C GLY A 438 -20.18 -23.79 -6.57
N ARG A 439 -19.04 -23.07 -6.52
CA ARG A 439 -18.56 -22.17 -7.58
C ARG A 439 -17.56 -22.82 -8.54
N ALA A 440 -16.86 -23.87 -8.11
CA ALA A 440 -15.94 -24.66 -8.93
C ALA A 440 -16.63 -25.60 -9.94
N ARG A 441 -17.98 -25.68 -9.97
CA ARG A 441 -18.67 -26.68 -10.79
C ARG A 441 -18.83 -26.33 -12.27
N HIS A 442 -18.30 -27.23 -13.09
CA HIS A 442 -19.12 -28.09 -13.96
C HIS A 442 -19.30 -29.55 -13.40
N THR A 443 -18.86 -29.92 -12.18
CA THR A 443 -18.99 -31.29 -11.61
C THR A 443 -19.28 -31.37 -10.10
N ALA A 444 -19.88 -32.49 -9.64
CA ALA A 444 -20.44 -32.64 -8.29
C ALA A 444 -19.42 -32.58 -7.11
N PHE A 445 -19.88 -32.19 -5.91
CA PHE A 445 -19.12 -32.09 -4.63
C PHE A 445 -18.99 -33.49 -4.13
N ASP A 446 -17.76 -33.96 -4.02
CA ASP A 446 -17.51 -35.24 -3.42
C ASP A 446 -17.59 -35.11 -1.89
N VAL A 447 -18.84 -35.06 -1.41
CA VAL A 447 -19.18 -35.09 0.02
C VAL A 447 -18.56 -36.32 0.68
N GLU A 448 -18.45 -37.44 -0.05
CA GLU A 448 -17.94 -38.69 0.47
C GLU A 448 -16.42 -38.64 0.66
N LEU A 449 -15.68 -38.03 -0.26
CA LEU A 449 -14.26 -37.74 -0.08
C LEU A 449 -14.05 -36.79 1.10
N TRP A 450 -14.84 -35.71 1.21
CA TRP A 450 -14.74 -34.77 2.33
C TRP A 450 -14.94 -35.46 3.68
N ARG A 451 -16.01 -36.25 3.84
CA ARG A 451 -16.26 -36.99 5.10
C ARG A 451 -15.16 -37.99 5.41
N ARG A 452 -14.67 -38.75 4.42
CA ARG A 452 -13.58 -39.72 4.62
C ARG A 452 -12.29 -39.07 5.11
N LEU A 453 -11.94 -37.90 4.60
CA LEU A 453 -10.71 -37.19 4.98
C LEU A 453 -10.81 -36.47 6.33
N THR A 454 -12.01 -36.06 6.73
CA THR A 454 -12.23 -35.21 7.91
C THR A 454 -12.79 -35.94 9.12
N ALA A 455 -13.32 -37.15 8.93
CA ALA A 455 -14.06 -37.91 9.93
C ALA A 455 -15.26 -37.15 10.54
N LEU A 456 -15.82 -36.19 9.77
CA LEU A 456 -17.03 -35.42 10.09
C LEU A 456 -18.31 -36.05 9.51
#